data_AF-A0A227KCZ7-F1
#
_entry.id   AF-A0A227KCZ7-F1
#
_cell.length_a   1.000
_cell.length_b   1.000
_cell.length_c   1.000
_cell.angle_alpha   90.00
_cell.angle_beta   90.00
_cell.angle_gamma   90.00
#
_symmetry.space_group_name_H-M   'P 1'
#
loop_
_entity.id
_entity.type
_entity.pdbx_description
1 polymer ?
#
loop_
_entity_poly.entity_id
_entity_poly.type
_entity_poly.pdbx_seq_one_letter_code
_entity_poly.pdbx_strand_id
1 'polypeptide(L)'
;MTNSSHKRAAKSGWGGKRAGAGRKPGPDASVSKVTTVVLTEDLIAKLRELGGSKWVREQIQKSGTEKISNPDSQPSFSENTSLDLNRLLIHDPLSSLICSAPDDSAFSSGIKHGDMLIVNSKVPPKESNVVLVRHNSSYSLRKFRMEGNAVTLSMDTPTGEVVYSLADSECCILGVIQYVIKSLP
;
A
#
# COMPACT_ATOMS: atom_id res chain seq x y z
N MET A 1 -38.38 72.30 -22.10
CA MET A 1 -38.19 71.03 -22.82
C MET A 1 -37.30 70.13 -21.98
N THR A 2 -37.76 68.89 -21.67
CA THR A 2 -37.04 67.65 -21.26
C THR A 2 -36.11 67.73 -20.03
N ASN A 3 -36.18 66.88 -19.00
CA ASN A 3 -36.08 65.41 -19.00
C ASN A 3 -36.52 64.85 -17.61
N SER A 4 -37.51 63.95 -17.54
CA SER A 4 -37.38 62.47 -17.51
C SER A 4 -36.92 61.87 -16.16
N SER A 5 -37.88 61.26 -15.47
CA SER A 5 -37.76 60.26 -14.41
C SER A 5 -36.77 59.15 -14.75
N HIS A 6 -36.13 58.54 -13.73
CA HIS A 6 -35.94 57.07 -13.58
C HIS A 6 -35.35 56.75 -12.20
N LYS A 7 -36.19 56.45 -11.20
CA LYS A 7 -35.77 55.66 -10.03
C LYS A 7 -36.15 54.20 -10.27
N ARG A 8 -35.15 53.33 -10.39
CA ARG A 8 -35.31 51.87 -10.53
C ARG A 8 -36.00 51.30 -9.28
N ALA A 9 -37.06 50.52 -9.48
CA ALA A 9 -37.66 49.70 -8.44
C ALA A 9 -36.71 48.57 -8.04
N ALA A 10 -36.43 48.43 -6.74
CA ALA A 10 -35.67 47.31 -6.21
C ALA A 10 -36.53 46.04 -6.29
N LYS A 11 -36.08 45.05 -7.07
CA LYS A 11 -36.71 43.72 -7.14
C LYS A 11 -36.51 43.01 -5.80
N SER A 12 -37.57 42.90 -4.98
CA SER A 12 -37.59 42.05 -3.79
C SER A 12 -37.95 40.63 -4.20
N GLY A 13 -36.94 39.78 -4.37
CA GLY A 13 -37.22 38.40 -4.79
C GLY A 13 -35.99 37.52 -4.88
N TRP A 14 -35.27 37.31 -3.78
CA TRP A 14 -34.51 36.08 -3.61
C TRP A 14 -34.57 35.59 -2.17
N GLY A 15 -34.74 34.27 -2.05
CA GLY A 15 -35.17 33.56 -0.86
C GLY A 15 -34.40 33.91 0.40
N GLY A 16 -35.06 34.66 1.28
CA GLY A 16 -34.62 34.82 2.67
C GLY A 16 -34.72 33.49 3.41
N LYS A 17 -33.80 33.29 4.35
CA LYS A 17 -33.79 32.20 5.33
C LYS A 17 -35.16 32.15 6.04
N ARG A 18 -36.01 31.20 5.67
CA ARG A 18 -37.27 30.94 6.40
C ARG A 18 -36.96 30.04 7.59
N ALA A 19 -37.67 30.19 8.69
CA ALA A 19 -37.63 29.20 9.77
C ALA A 19 -37.99 27.82 9.17
N GLY A 20 -37.10 26.83 9.32
CA GLY A 20 -37.25 25.51 8.69
C GLY A 20 -36.74 25.39 7.24
N ALA A 21 -36.11 26.43 6.67
CA ALA A 21 -35.43 26.32 5.37
C ALA A 21 -34.06 25.64 5.53
N GLY A 22 -33.82 24.61 4.72
CA GLY A 22 -32.62 23.79 4.75
C GLY A 22 -32.98 22.30 4.74
N ARG A 23 -32.04 21.45 4.31
CA ARG A 23 -32.21 20.00 4.42
C ARG A 23 -32.27 19.66 5.92
N LYS A 24 -33.36 19.02 6.37
CA LYS A 24 -33.50 18.58 7.77
C LYS A 24 -32.25 17.75 8.14
N PRO A 25 -31.64 18.00 9.31
CA PRO A 25 -30.52 17.19 9.76
C PRO A 25 -30.94 15.72 9.78
N GLY A 26 -30.10 14.87 9.18
CA GLY A 26 -30.32 13.43 9.17
C GLY A 26 -30.20 12.85 10.59
N PRO A 27 -30.59 11.58 10.79
CA PRO A 27 -30.58 10.92 12.10
C PRO A 27 -29.22 10.98 12.82
N ASP A 28 -28.11 11.08 12.09
CA ASP A 28 -26.74 11.15 12.63
C ASP A 28 -26.15 12.56 12.75
N ALA A 29 -26.93 13.62 12.56
CA ALA A 29 -26.39 14.99 12.50
C ALA A 29 -25.66 15.43 13.79
N SER A 30 -25.94 14.81 14.93
CA SER A 30 -25.27 15.04 16.21
C SER A 30 -23.97 14.24 16.40
N VAL A 31 -23.71 13.23 15.56
CA VAL A 31 -22.57 12.29 15.68
C VAL A 31 -21.62 12.38 14.46
N SER A 32 -22.11 12.88 13.33
CA SER A 32 -21.32 12.91 12.09
C SER A 32 -20.39 14.12 12.01
N LYS A 33 -19.08 13.87 11.91
CA LYS A 33 -18.09 14.89 11.49
C LYS A 33 -17.82 14.76 9.99
N VAL A 34 -17.91 15.85 9.25
CA VAL A 34 -17.54 15.89 7.83
C VAL A 34 -16.02 16.03 7.72
N THR A 35 -15.40 15.10 7.01
CA THR A 35 -13.98 15.15 6.65
C THR A 35 -13.87 15.27 5.12
N THR A 36 -13.10 16.26 4.65
CA THR A 36 -12.87 16.49 3.23
C THR A 36 -11.61 15.76 2.77
N VAL A 37 -11.70 15.05 1.64
CA VAL A 37 -10.55 14.42 0.97
C VAL A 37 -10.37 15.12 -0.38
N VAL A 38 -9.14 15.53 -0.68
CA VAL A 38 -8.78 16.18 -1.95
C VAL A 38 -8.26 15.11 -2.90
N LEU A 39 -8.78 15.10 -4.13
CA LEU A 39 -8.49 14.10 -5.16
C LEU A 39 -8.26 14.81 -6.50
N THR A 40 -7.47 14.21 -7.39
CA THR A 40 -7.34 14.65 -8.79
C THR A 40 -8.63 14.38 -9.56
N GLU A 41 -8.80 14.98 -10.74
CA GLU A 41 -9.99 14.74 -11.58
C GLU A 41 -10.15 13.27 -11.96
N ASP A 42 -9.06 12.58 -12.29
CA ASP A 42 -9.06 11.15 -12.61
C ASP A 42 -9.53 10.29 -11.43
N LEU A 43 -9.06 10.62 -10.23
CA LEU A 43 -9.47 9.92 -9.00
C LEU A 43 -10.93 10.20 -8.65
N ILE A 44 -11.44 11.41 -8.94
CA ILE A 44 -12.86 11.74 -8.79
C ILE A 44 -13.70 10.92 -9.76
N ALA A 45 -13.28 10.81 -11.03
CA ALA A 45 -13.96 9.98 -12.02
C ALA A 45 -14.00 8.52 -11.54
N LYS A 46 -12.85 8.00 -11.08
CA LYS A 46 -12.77 6.63 -10.57
C LYS A 46 -13.64 6.41 -9.34
N LEU A 47 -13.66 7.36 -8.40
CA LEU A 47 -14.49 7.29 -7.21
C LEU A 47 -15.98 7.26 -7.56
N ARG A 48 -16.41 8.02 -8.58
CA ARG A 48 -17.80 8.01 -9.05
C ARG A 48 -18.19 6.66 -9.64
N GLU A 49 -17.33 6.06 -10.47
CA GLU A 49 -17.54 4.71 -11.01
C GLU A 49 -17.73 3.67 -9.91
N LEU A 50 -16.92 3.77 -8.83
CA LEU A 50 -16.95 2.83 -7.72
C LEU A 50 -18.18 2.99 -6.81
N GLY A 51 -19.02 4.02 -7.01
CA GLY A 51 -20.22 4.26 -6.18
C GLY A 51 -20.09 5.45 -5.22
N GLY A 52 -19.06 6.28 -5.38
CA GLY A 52 -18.89 7.55 -4.69
C GLY A 52 -18.75 7.41 -3.18
N SER A 53 -19.39 8.32 -2.44
CA SER A 53 -19.35 8.33 -0.97
C SER A 53 -19.91 7.05 -0.32
N LYS A 54 -20.77 6.29 -1.02
CA LYS A 54 -21.28 5.01 -0.52
C LYS A 54 -20.17 3.97 -0.45
N TRP A 55 -19.40 3.85 -1.53
CA TRP A 55 -18.26 2.94 -1.60
C TRP A 55 -17.21 3.24 -0.53
N VAL A 56 -16.88 4.53 -0.31
CA VAL A 56 -15.94 4.92 0.74
C VAL A 56 -16.42 4.45 2.12
N ARG A 57 -17.71 4.61 2.43
CA ARG A 57 -18.29 4.13 3.69
C ARG A 57 -18.19 2.61 3.82
N GLU A 58 -18.47 1.87 2.74
CA GLU A 58 -18.34 0.42 2.72
C GLU A 58 -16.89 -0.02 2.97
N GLN A 59 -15.90 0.64 2.38
CA GLN A 59 -14.49 0.32 2.63
C GLN A 59 -14.09 0.61 4.09
N ILE A 60 -14.55 1.73 4.66
CA ILE A 60 -14.28 2.05 6.07
C ILE A 60 -14.90 1.01 7.00
N GLN A 61 -16.14 0.57 6.73
CA GLN A 61 -16.81 -0.47 7.51
C GLN A 61 -16.11 -1.83 7.39
N LYS A 62 -15.67 -2.21 6.18
CA LYS A 62 -14.87 -3.43 5.94
C LYS A 62 -13.50 -3.37 6.63
N SER A 63 -12.92 -2.18 6.77
CA SER A 63 -11.63 -2.00 7.44
C SER A 63 -11.68 -2.20 8.96
N GLY A 64 -12.86 -2.48 9.52
CA GLY A 64 -13.16 -2.67 10.94
C GLY A 64 -12.01 -3.25 11.76
N THR A 65 -11.73 -2.58 12.88
CA THR A 65 -10.73 -2.91 13.88
C THR A 65 -10.89 -4.35 14.39
N GLU A 66 -10.04 -5.26 13.92
CA GLU A 66 -9.64 -6.37 14.76
C GLU A 66 -8.92 -5.76 15.97
N LYS A 67 -9.54 -5.86 17.14
CA LYS A 67 -8.81 -5.70 18.39
C LYS A 67 -7.66 -6.71 18.31
N ILE A 68 -6.43 -6.23 18.38
CA ILE A 68 -5.25 -7.08 18.56
C ILE A 68 -5.49 -7.86 19.86
N SER A 69 -6.05 -9.06 19.74
CA SER A 69 -6.12 -10.00 20.84
C SER A 69 -4.72 -10.53 21.09
N ASN A 70 -4.43 -10.71 22.37
CA ASN A 70 -3.20 -11.23 22.94
C ASN A 70 -2.47 -12.24 22.03
N PRO A 71 -1.13 -12.15 21.87
CA PRO A 71 -0.35 -13.02 20.98
C PRO A 71 -0.40 -14.53 21.32
N ASP A 72 -1.00 -14.91 22.45
CA ASP A 72 -1.21 -16.30 22.88
C ASP A 72 -2.56 -16.91 22.46
N SER A 73 -3.38 -16.18 21.69
CA SER A 73 -4.68 -16.69 21.23
C SER A 73 -4.49 -17.58 20.02
N GLN A 74 -4.85 -18.87 20.09
CA GLN A 74 -4.92 -19.75 18.90
C GLN A 74 -5.77 -19.09 17.81
N PRO A 75 -5.42 -19.24 16.53
CA PRO A 75 -6.20 -18.66 15.44
C PRO A 75 -7.59 -19.27 15.42
N SER A 76 -8.59 -18.54 15.93
CA SER A 76 -10.00 -18.88 15.73
C SER A 76 -10.36 -18.48 14.31
N PHE A 77 -10.76 -19.44 13.47
CA PHE A 77 -11.34 -19.15 12.16
C PHE A 77 -12.66 -18.39 12.36
N SER A 78 -12.60 -17.06 12.37
CA SER A 78 -13.78 -16.21 12.34
C SER A 78 -14.25 -16.10 10.90
N GLU A 79 -15.43 -16.64 10.59
CA GLU A 79 -15.99 -16.73 9.23
C GLU A 79 -16.29 -15.39 8.53
N ASN A 80 -15.94 -14.24 9.13
CA ASN A 80 -16.37 -12.91 8.66
C ASN A 80 -15.25 -11.87 8.45
N THR A 81 -13.97 -12.26 8.43
CA THR A 81 -12.89 -11.32 8.05
C THR A 81 -12.66 -11.38 6.55
N SER A 82 -12.80 -10.24 5.85
CA SER A 82 -12.41 -10.15 4.45
C SER A 82 -10.90 -10.29 4.31
N LEU A 83 -10.43 -11.31 3.59
CA LEU A 83 -9.01 -11.50 3.29
C LEU A 83 -8.51 -10.39 2.37
N ASP A 84 -7.52 -9.62 2.82
CA ASP A 84 -6.80 -8.62 2.03
C ASP A 84 -5.30 -8.80 2.20
N LEU A 85 -4.64 -9.41 1.20
CA LEU A 85 -3.21 -9.66 1.23
C LEU A 85 -2.37 -8.39 1.22
N ASN A 86 -2.87 -7.28 0.65
CA ASN A 86 -2.12 -6.02 0.67
C ASN A 86 -2.02 -5.51 2.11
N ARG A 87 -3.12 -5.55 2.86
CA ARG A 87 -3.13 -5.16 4.28
C ARG A 87 -2.22 -6.06 5.13
N LEU A 88 -2.15 -7.34 4.80
CA LEU A 88 -1.40 -8.33 5.58
C LEU A 88 0.11 -8.33 5.26
N LEU A 89 0.48 -8.15 3.99
CA LEU A 89 1.86 -8.37 3.52
C LEU A 89 2.57 -7.09 3.08
N ILE A 90 1.83 -6.04 2.72
CA ILE A 90 2.39 -4.82 2.11
C ILE A 90 2.29 -3.63 3.09
N HIS A 91 3.36 -3.40 3.84
CA HIS A 91 3.43 -2.26 4.78
C HIS A 91 3.71 -0.91 4.10
N ASP A 92 4.49 -0.88 3.01
CA ASP A 92 4.76 0.32 2.21
C ASP A 92 4.57 0.01 0.71
N PRO A 93 3.38 0.30 0.14
CA PRO A 93 3.06 0.00 -1.25
C PRO A 93 3.97 0.68 -2.27
N LEU A 94 4.54 1.85 -1.95
CA LEU A 94 5.38 2.60 -2.89
C LEU A 94 6.80 2.03 -2.99
N SER A 95 7.20 1.20 -2.03
CA SER A 95 8.52 0.60 -1.95
C SER A 95 8.48 -0.92 -2.06
N SER A 96 7.29 -1.49 -2.27
CA SER A 96 7.09 -2.93 -2.38
C SER A 96 6.80 -3.32 -3.83
N LEU A 97 7.44 -4.38 -4.28
CA LEU A 97 7.33 -4.95 -5.61
C LEU A 97 6.97 -6.43 -5.48
N ILE A 98 6.13 -6.92 -6.39
CA ILE A 98 5.93 -8.35 -6.60
C ILE A 98 6.71 -8.75 -7.86
N CYS A 99 7.52 -9.80 -7.78
CA CYS A 99 8.22 -10.38 -8.92
C CYS A 99 8.34 -11.91 -8.78
N SER A 100 8.67 -12.59 -9.88
CA SER A 100 9.03 -14.01 -9.82
C SER A 100 10.50 -14.17 -9.47
N ALA A 101 10.83 -15.23 -8.74
CA ALA A 101 12.21 -15.62 -8.48
C ALA A 101 12.95 -15.88 -9.80
N PRO A 102 14.05 -15.16 -10.09
CA PRO A 102 14.73 -15.24 -11.38
C PRO A 102 15.52 -16.54 -11.54
N ASP A 103 15.94 -17.17 -10.44
CA ASP A 103 16.80 -18.35 -10.39
C ASP A 103 16.56 -19.16 -9.10
N ASP A 104 17.24 -20.31 -8.99
CA ASP A 104 17.22 -21.20 -7.82
C ASP A 104 18.34 -20.88 -6.81
N SER A 105 18.98 -19.71 -6.89
CA SER A 105 20.17 -19.41 -6.09
C SER A 105 19.89 -19.23 -4.60
N ALA A 106 18.61 -19.15 -4.21
CA ALA A 106 18.13 -19.08 -2.83
C ALA A 106 17.37 -20.36 -2.38
N PHE A 107 17.75 -21.51 -2.93
CA PHE A 107 17.11 -22.81 -2.66
C PHE A 107 17.13 -23.21 -1.18
N SER A 108 18.22 -22.97 -0.45
CA SER A 108 18.33 -23.34 0.98
C SER A 108 17.37 -22.53 1.86
N SER A 109 16.99 -21.33 1.42
CA SER A 109 15.93 -20.48 2.02
C SER A 109 14.54 -20.88 1.52
N GLY A 110 14.44 -21.98 0.79
CA GLY A 110 13.21 -22.53 0.26
C GLY A 110 12.72 -21.85 -1.01
N ILE A 111 13.48 -20.96 -1.65
CA ILE A 111 13.04 -20.23 -2.85
C ILE A 111 13.45 -21.00 -4.11
N LYS A 112 12.50 -21.18 -5.03
CA LYS A 112 12.68 -21.82 -6.32
C LYS A 112 12.35 -20.83 -7.43
N HIS A 113 12.96 -21.04 -8.59
CA HIS A 113 12.66 -20.31 -9.80
C HIS A 113 11.15 -20.28 -10.07
N GLY A 114 10.63 -19.10 -10.37
CA GLY A 114 9.21 -18.88 -10.62
C GLY A 114 8.35 -18.63 -9.37
N ASP A 115 8.85 -18.86 -8.16
CA ASP A 115 8.13 -18.48 -6.93
C ASP A 115 7.79 -16.99 -6.91
N MET A 116 6.65 -16.63 -6.35
CA MET A 116 6.26 -15.22 -6.23
C MET A 116 6.91 -14.60 -4.99
N LEU A 117 7.62 -13.51 -5.19
CA LEU A 117 8.38 -12.81 -4.17
C LEU A 117 7.76 -11.44 -3.92
N ILE A 118 7.67 -11.05 -2.64
CA ILE A 118 7.42 -9.66 -2.25
C ILE A 118 8.75 -9.06 -1.82
N VAL A 119 9.22 -8.09 -2.59
CA VAL A 119 10.49 -7.39 -2.41
C VAL A 119 10.22 -5.99 -1.89
N ASN A 120 11.00 -5.52 -0.92
CA ASN A 120 10.92 -4.14 -0.45
C ASN A 120 12.26 -3.42 -0.51
N SER A 121 12.29 -2.27 -1.17
CA SER A 121 13.49 -1.48 -1.43
C SER A 121 13.90 -0.54 -0.30
N LYS A 122 12.99 -0.23 0.64
CA LYS A 122 13.27 0.64 1.80
C LYS A 122 13.70 -0.13 3.04
N VAL A 123 13.44 -1.43 3.10
CA VAL A 123 13.90 -2.27 4.22
C VAL A 123 15.42 -2.41 4.11
N PRO A 124 16.21 -1.96 5.11
CA PRO A 124 17.65 -2.16 5.08
C PRO A 124 17.95 -3.66 5.26
N PRO A 125 18.81 -4.25 4.40
CA PRO A 125 19.17 -5.65 4.51
C PRO A 125 19.92 -5.95 5.80
N LYS A 126 19.62 -7.09 6.42
CA LYS A 126 20.31 -7.61 7.60
C LYS A 126 21.05 -8.90 7.27
N GLU A 127 21.95 -9.28 8.17
CA GLU A 127 22.69 -10.53 8.06
C GLU A 127 21.78 -11.71 7.70
N SER A 128 22.21 -12.51 6.73
CA SER A 128 21.51 -13.68 6.19
C SER A 128 20.16 -13.40 5.50
N ASN A 129 19.75 -12.14 5.32
CA ASN A 129 18.59 -11.83 4.49
C ASN A 129 18.83 -12.23 3.03
N VAL A 130 17.79 -12.73 2.37
CA VAL A 130 17.82 -12.91 0.92
C VAL A 130 17.45 -11.57 0.28
N VAL A 131 18.27 -11.12 -0.65
CA VAL A 131 18.09 -9.88 -1.39
C VAL A 131 17.97 -10.15 -2.87
N LEU A 132 17.13 -9.34 -3.55
CA LEU A 132 17.12 -9.28 -5.00
C LEU A 132 18.25 -8.37 -5.46
N VAL A 133 19.12 -8.92 -6.31
CA VAL A 133 20.31 -8.23 -6.80
C VAL A 133 20.22 -8.13 -8.31
N ARG A 134 20.63 -6.98 -8.85
CA ARG A 134 20.95 -6.83 -10.26
C ARG A 134 22.45 -6.66 -10.41
N HIS A 135 23.05 -7.49 -11.24
CA HIS A 135 24.44 -7.37 -11.68
C HIS A 135 24.44 -7.22 -13.20
N ASN A 136 25.00 -6.11 -13.71
CA ASN A 136 24.84 -5.71 -15.11
C ASN A 136 23.35 -5.66 -15.53
N SER A 137 22.93 -6.57 -16.41
CA SER A 137 21.54 -6.71 -16.89
C SER A 137 20.82 -7.95 -16.37
N SER A 138 21.44 -8.70 -15.45
CA SER A 138 20.91 -9.96 -14.93
C SER A 138 20.44 -9.82 -13.49
N TYR A 139 19.34 -10.50 -13.17
CA TYR A 139 18.75 -10.55 -11.83
C TYR A 139 19.07 -11.87 -11.16
N SER A 140 19.38 -11.84 -9.87
CA SER A 140 19.63 -13.05 -9.08
C SER A 140 19.30 -12.85 -7.61
N LEU A 141 19.13 -13.95 -6.88
CA LEU A 141 18.94 -13.90 -5.42
C LEU A 141 20.25 -14.18 -4.69
N ARG A 142 20.58 -13.40 -3.68
CA ARG A 142 21.80 -13.62 -2.87
C ARG A 142 21.54 -13.45 -1.40
N LYS A 143 22.34 -14.09 -0.57
CA LYS A 143 22.38 -13.82 0.87
C LYS A 143 23.26 -12.63 1.16
N PHE A 144 22.66 -11.66 1.84
CA PHE A 144 23.35 -10.51 2.38
C PHE A 144 24.20 -10.92 3.58
N ARG A 145 25.49 -10.58 3.55
CA ARG A 145 26.43 -10.85 4.63
C ARG A 145 27.22 -9.58 4.97
N MET A 146 27.41 -9.37 6.26
CA MET A 146 28.27 -8.34 6.83
C MET A 146 29.44 -8.99 7.57
N GLU A 147 30.65 -8.79 7.08
CA GLU A 147 31.89 -9.20 7.75
C GLU A 147 32.63 -7.93 8.20
N GLY A 148 32.46 -7.57 9.48
CA GLY A 148 32.95 -6.31 10.01
C GLY A 148 32.27 -5.12 9.32
N ASN A 149 33.03 -4.34 8.56
CA ASN A 149 32.51 -3.19 7.80
C ASN A 149 32.34 -3.51 6.29
N ALA A 150 32.69 -4.73 5.87
CA ALA A 150 32.55 -5.15 4.48
C ALA A 150 31.20 -5.83 4.27
N VAL A 151 30.53 -5.46 3.17
CA VAL A 151 29.24 -6.05 2.79
C VAL A 151 29.43 -6.90 1.54
N THR A 152 29.03 -8.16 1.65
CA THR A 152 29.15 -9.15 0.57
C THR A 152 27.82 -9.82 0.29
N LEU A 153 27.72 -10.38 -0.91
CA LEU A 153 26.58 -11.14 -1.39
C LEU A 153 27.04 -12.55 -1.69
N SER A 154 26.46 -13.52 -1.00
CA SER A 154 26.87 -14.92 -1.06
C SER A 154 25.78 -15.80 -1.68
N MET A 155 26.19 -16.98 -2.13
CA MET A 155 25.27 -18.05 -2.47
C MET A 155 24.52 -18.52 -1.24
N ASP A 156 23.27 -18.94 -1.43
CA ASP A 156 22.47 -19.55 -0.37
C ASP A 156 22.82 -21.04 -0.20
N THR A 157 24.06 -21.27 0.19
CA THR A 157 24.63 -22.60 0.44
C THR A 157 25.31 -22.61 1.81
N PRO A 158 25.49 -23.78 2.44
CA PRO A 158 26.18 -23.86 3.74
C PRO A 158 27.61 -23.30 3.70
N THR A 159 28.30 -23.42 2.57
CA THR A 159 29.64 -22.85 2.36
C THR A 159 29.59 -21.33 2.24
N GLY A 160 28.46 -20.77 1.79
CA GLY A 160 28.22 -19.33 1.71
C GLY A 160 29.25 -18.62 0.85
N GLU A 161 29.61 -19.22 -0.29
CA GLU A 161 30.60 -18.68 -1.21
C GLU A 161 30.20 -17.27 -1.64
N VAL A 162 31.13 -16.33 -1.49
CA VAL A 162 30.93 -14.92 -1.87
C VAL A 162 30.91 -14.81 -3.38
N VAL A 163 29.85 -14.22 -3.91
CA VAL A 163 29.66 -14.01 -5.35
C VAL A 163 29.97 -12.57 -5.73
N TYR A 164 29.49 -11.61 -4.92
CA TYR A 164 29.70 -10.19 -5.17
C TYR A 164 30.17 -9.47 -3.91
N SER A 165 31.04 -8.49 -4.11
CA SER A 165 31.28 -7.43 -3.14
C SER A 165 30.43 -6.23 -3.54
N LEU A 166 29.76 -5.58 -2.59
CA LEU A 166 29.01 -4.34 -2.86
C LEU A 166 29.90 -3.13 -3.16
N ALA A 167 31.22 -3.31 -3.16
CA ALA A 167 32.16 -2.35 -3.73
C ALA A 167 32.18 -2.37 -5.29
N ASP A 168 31.60 -3.40 -5.93
CA ASP A 168 31.45 -3.47 -7.39
C ASP A 168 30.34 -2.50 -7.86
N SER A 169 30.69 -1.56 -8.74
CA SER A 169 29.77 -0.55 -9.27
C SER A 169 28.64 -1.13 -10.12
N GLU A 170 28.84 -2.32 -10.69
CA GLU A 170 27.83 -2.98 -11.53
C GLU A 170 26.82 -3.80 -10.73
N CYS A 171 27.00 -3.91 -9.40
CA CYS A 171 26.16 -4.67 -8.49
C CYS A 171 25.28 -3.75 -7.64
N CYS A 172 23.96 -3.91 -7.73
CA CYS A 172 23.04 -3.20 -6.84
C CYS A 172 21.99 -4.12 -6.20
N ILE A 173 21.74 -3.90 -4.90
CA ILE A 173 20.60 -4.47 -4.20
C ILE A 173 19.36 -3.66 -4.59
N LEU A 174 18.34 -4.34 -5.10
CA LEU A 174 17.05 -3.73 -5.43
C LEU A 174 16.09 -3.73 -4.25
N GLY A 175 16.23 -4.72 -3.35
CA GLY A 175 15.49 -4.78 -2.11
C GLY A 175 15.61 -6.13 -1.41
N VAL A 176 15.03 -6.19 -0.21
CA VAL A 176 14.98 -7.38 0.64
C VAL A 176 13.74 -8.19 0.31
N ILE A 177 13.89 -9.50 0.19
CA ILE A 177 12.75 -10.42 0.07
C ILE A 177 12.08 -10.53 1.45
N GLN A 178 10.83 -10.06 1.57
CA GLN A 178 10.07 -10.14 2.82
C GLN A 178 9.18 -11.38 2.88
N TYR A 179 8.62 -11.79 1.74
CA TYR A 179 7.70 -12.92 1.66
C TYR A 179 7.94 -13.72 0.38
N VAL A 180 7.69 -15.02 0.50
CA VAL A 180 7.69 -15.99 -0.60
C VAL A 180 6.30 -16.62 -0.63
N ILE A 181 5.59 -16.47 -1.74
CA ILE A 181 4.25 -17.01 -1.95
C ILE A 181 4.38 -18.18 -2.92
N LYS A 182 3.97 -19.36 -2.45
CA LYS A 182 4.06 -20.61 -3.20
C LYS A 182 2.70 -21.25 -3.32
N SER A 183 2.35 -21.67 -4.53
CA SER A 183 1.30 -22.68 -4.70
C SER A 183 1.90 -24.03 -4.38
N LEU A 184 1.28 -24.76 -3.45
CA LEU A 184 1.62 -26.16 -3.18
C LEU A 184 0.73 -27.06 -4.05
N PRO A 185 1.25 -28.22 -4.51
CA PRO A 185 0.45 -29.22 -5.22
C PRO A 185 -0.54 -29.93 -4.28
#